data_AF-A0A815WZK7-F1
#
_entry.id   AF-A0A815WZK7-F1
#
_cell.length_a   1.000
_cell.length_b   1.000
_cell.length_c   1.000
_cell.angle_alpha   90.00
_cell.angle_beta   90.00
_cell.angle_gamma   90.00
#
_symmetry.space_group_name_H-M   'P 1'
#
loop_
_entity.id
_entity.type
_entity.pdbx_description
1 polymer ?
#
loop_
_entity_poly.entity_id
_entity_poly.type
_entity_poly.pdbx_seq_one_letter_code
_entity_poly.pdbx_strand_id
1 'polypeptide(L)'
;MLITLIMSSGNAIYAYNHVDPVTTIIAFCKIRYYVIQSTSMMYRWSLTAACFDRYALSSSNVRLRNFSRVYIARRVVIIIVLAWIVLPVHILLFHSIRNGICGPRYSIATALYHSIFTTITGCILPILFMSIFTLLTYRNLVLKQKRRQFIIRQKRDEINEVMNSQRIRDIQVLALLLTQVFLYIIATTPLMIWLFYNAITLTTTKSMNRLVIERFMGVMIELLVDCYPVLACYMYTMSSRTFRMELLKLCRLALHACRTNNIEEVKKLFETITLEQIDQLKPNGSTALHAAYYHSHSEIVKLLLDAGADRSIHNKHQFLPFDEAKNDEIKQLFFRIPNNNRLVSSTGAIEWELIDDDVSDKAAEERQYIKYLYDNVAGVTTLPKMFEKIENNYINKVLINFKGIENIKRFFRKATEEQDPRWIIKAYTADTDFYKALNTEIACGATKAQNERRYIIALLYHHPILDQLAFIGNACRVIKINSDDLDKYQVDFTSMQNNNNEERVKVDGTIIKSWIMCKYIIKHHRTALHIENISQYTSEGEILIMPYTVFKINKIKKVKPSYLPDGQSITEIQLEESH
;
A
#
# COMPACT_ATOMS: atom_id res chain seq x y z
N MET A 1 -26.20 -15.26 5.46
CA MET A 1 -26.41 -14.89 4.04
C MET A 1 -26.58 -16.12 3.18
N LEU A 2 -25.53 -16.78 2.63
CA LEU A 2 -25.72 -17.94 1.74
C LEU A 2 -26.58 -19.06 2.36
N ILE A 3 -26.27 -19.45 3.61
CA ILE A 3 -27.07 -20.42 4.38
C ILE A 3 -28.52 -19.94 4.54
N THR A 4 -28.73 -18.66 4.83
CA THR A 4 -30.06 -18.04 4.99
C THR A 4 -30.85 -18.14 3.69
N LEU A 5 -30.25 -17.77 2.56
CA LEU A 5 -30.84 -17.86 1.22
C LEU A 5 -31.23 -19.30 0.88
N ILE A 6 -30.31 -20.26 1.05
CA ILE A 6 -30.55 -21.69 0.76
C ILE A 6 -31.70 -22.24 1.62
N MET A 7 -31.73 -21.94 2.92
CA MET A 7 -32.79 -22.40 3.82
C MET A 7 -34.12 -21.68 3.58
N SER A 8 -34.09 -20.45 3.06
CA SER A 8 -35.26 -19.66 2.71
C SER A 8 -35.92 -20.17 1.42
N SER A 9 -35.18 -20.19 0.30
CA SER A 9 -35.69 -20.47 -1.04
C SER A 9 -35.54 -21.92 -1.52
N GLY A 10 -34.54 -22.67 -1.04
CA GLY A 10 -34.28 -24.04 -1.49
C GLY A 10 -35.45 -25.00 -1.26
N ASN A 11 -36.24 -24.75 -0.21
CA ASN A 11 -37.48 -25.50 0.04
C ASN A 11 -38.54 -25.28 -1.04
N ALA A 12 -38.70 -24.06 -1.55
CA ALA A 12 -39.69 -23.75 -2.58
C ALA A 12 -39.38 -24.46 -3.91
N ILE A 13 -38.09 -24.66 -4.21
CA ILE A 13 -37.62 -25.42 -5.38
C ILE A 13 -37.89 -26.91 -5.18
N TYR A 14 -37.57 -27.47 -4.01
CA TYR A 14 -37.81 -28.89 -3.72
C TYR A 14 -39.31 -29.24 -3.71
N ALA A 15 -40.12 -28.39 -3.07
CA ALA A 15 -41.57 -28.54 -2.94
C ALA A 15 -42.36 -28.35 -4.25
N TYR A 16 -41.68 -28.00 -5.36
CA TYR A 16 -42.31 -27.97 -6.68
C TYR A 16 -42.61 -29.38 -7.21
N ASN A 17 -41.72 -30.34 -6.92
CA ASN A 17 -41.83 -31.74 -7.39
C ASN A 17 -42.05 -32.76 -6.26
N HIS A 18 -41.97 -32.34 -4.99
CA HIS A 18 -42.03 -33.23 -3.83
C HIS A 18 -42.93 -32.64 -2.73
N VAL A 19 -43.36 -33.48 -1.78
CA VAL A 19 -44.11 -33.02 -0.62
C VAL A 19 -43.21 -32.12 0.25
N ASP A 20 -43.72 -30.94 0.62
CA ASP A 20 -42.98 -29.91 1.36
C ASP A 20 -42.50 -30.43 2.74
N PRO A 21 -41.18 -30.57 2.98
CA PRO A 21 -40.65 -31.06 4.25
C PRO A 21 -40.88 -30.09 5.42
N VAL A 22 -41.15 -28.80 5.17
CA VAL A 22 -41.47 -27.81 6.22
C VAL A 22 -42.86 -28.05 6.80
N THR A 23 -43.81 -28.56 6.01
CA THR A 23 -45.19 -28.80 6.44
C THR A 23 -45.44 -30.23 6.92
N THR A 24 -44.49 -31.13 6.71
CA THR A 24 -44.58 -32.56 7.06
C THR A 24 -43.60 -33.01 8.16
N ILE A 25 -42.37 -32.47 8.20
CA ILE A 25 -41.33 -32.93 9.14
C ILE A 25 -41.11 -31.89 10.24
N ILE A 26 -41.58 -32.20 11.45
CA ILE A 26 -41.49 -31.31 12.63
C ILE A 26 -40.03 -30.89 12.92
N ALA A 27 -39.08 -31.82 12.80
CA ALA A 27 -37.65 -31.53 12.98
C ALA A 27 -37.13 -30.52 11.95
N PHE A 28 -37.49 -30.67 10.68
CA PHE A 28 -37.08 -29.76 9.61
C PHE A 28 -37.70 -28.37 9.77
N CYS A 29 -38.99 -28.30 10.10
CA CYS A 29 -39.70 -27.08 10.49
C CYS A 29 -38.93 -26.31 11.59
N LYS A 30 -38.59 -26.97 12.70
CA LYS A 30 -37.85 -26.37 13.82
C LYS A 30 -36.44 -25.90 13.42
N ILE A 31 -35.66 -26.79 12.80
CA ILE A 31 -34.26 -26.50 12.42
C ILE A 31 -34.20 -25.37 11.40
N ARG A 32 -35.08 -25.33 10.40
CA ARG A 32 -35.12 -24.27 9.38
C ARG A 32 -35.30 -22.90 10.00
N TYR A 33 -36.34 -22.70 10.82
CA TYR A 33 -36.61 -21.40 11.45
C TYR A 33 -35.49 -20.98 12.40
N TYR A 34 -34.91 -21.93 13.15
CA TYR A 34 -33.76 -21.66 14.02
C TYR A 34 -32.51 -21.22 13.22
N VAL A 35 -32.16 -21.92 12.13
CA VAL A 35 -31.01 -21.57 11.28
C VAL A 35 -31.20 -20.23 10.56
N ILE A 36 -32.41 -19.98 10.03
CA ILE A 36 -32.74 -18.69 9.42
C ILE A 36 -32.61 -17.56 10.45
N GLN A 37 -33.23 -17.68 11.63
CA GLN A 37 -33.12 -16.64 12.67
C GLN A 37 -31.67 -16.42 13.11
N SER A 38 -30.94 -17.50 13.43
CA SER A 38 -29.55 -17.42 13.91
C SER A 38 -28.66 -16.72 12.90
N THR A 39 -28.67 -17.18 11.65
CA THR A 39 -27.83 -16.60 10.58
C THR A 39 -28.29 -15.20 10.16
N SER A 40 -29.58 -14.88 10.31
CA SER A 40 -30.13 -13.55 10.08
C SER A 40 -29.64 -12.55 11.15
N MET A 41 -29.71 -12.91 12.43
CA MET A 41 -29.23 -12.04 13.50
C MET A 41 -27.71 -11.88 13.49
N MET A 42 -26.94 -12.93 13.17
CA MET A 42 -25.47 -12.85 13.01
C MET A 42 -25.05 -11.76 12.00
N TYR A 43 -25.69 -11.66 10.83
CA TYR A 43 -25.30 -10.63 9.86
C TYR A 43 -25.70 -9.22 10.32
N ARG A 44 -26.88 -9.05 10.93
CA ARG A 44 -27.39 -7.75 11.42
C ARG A 44 -26.50 -7.18 12.52
N TRP A 45 -26.08 -8.02 13.46
CA TRP A 45 -25.19 -7.61 14.54
C TRP A 45 -23.74 -7.42 14.09
N SER A 46 -23.28 -8.17 13.07
CA SER A 46 -22.01 -7.88 12.39
C SER A 46 -22.02 -6.52 11.69
N LEU A 47 -23.14 -6.14 11.07
CA LEU A 47 -23.33 -4.83 10.44
C LEU A 47 -23.33 -3.69 11.47
N THR A 48 -23.98 -3.92 12.61
CA THR A 48 -23.98 -2.98 13.75
C THR A 48 -22.57 -2.80 14.32
N ALA A 49 -21.81 -3.89 14.46
CA ALA A 49 -20.41 -3.84 14.88
C ALA A 49 -19.50 -3.11 13.87
N ALA A 50 -19.77 -3.23 12.57
CA ALA A 50 -19.06 -2.47 11.53
C ALA A 50 -19.36 -0.95 11.63
N CYS A 51 -20.60 -0.55 11.95
CA CYS A 51 -20.90 0.86 12.23
C CYS A 51 -20.15 1.38 13.47
N PHE A 52 -20.05 0.57 14.54
CA PHE A 52 -19.22 0.90 15.71
C PHE A 52 -17.73 1.04 15.36
N ASP A 53 -17.19 0.16 14.53
CA ASP A 53 -15.79 0.24 14.07
C ASP A 53 -15.50 1.55 13.33
N ARG A 54 -16.38 1.97 12.40
CA ARG A 54 -16.23 3.24 11.68
C ARG A 54 -16.33 4.44 12.63
N TYR A 55 -17.22 4.39 13.62
CA TYR A 55 -17.26 5.38 14.70
C TYR A 55 -15.95 5.42 15.50
N ALA A 56 -15.44 4.26 15.92
CA ALA A 56 -14.22 4.16 16.71
C ALA A 56 -12.99 4.71 15.97
N LEU A 57 -12.79 4.32 14.70
CA LEU A 57 -11.76 4.86 13.81
C LEU A 57 -11.85 6.39 13.63
N SER A 58 -13.07 6.94 13.54
CA SER A 58 -13.28 8.38 13.33
C SER A 58 -12.89 9.24 14.55
N SER A 59 -12.77 8.64 15.74
CA SER A 59 -12.61 9.38 17.00
C SER A 59 -11.20 9.94 17.21
N SER A 60 -11.11 11.12 17.83
CA SER A 60 -9.83 11.67 18.29
C SER A 60 -9.26 10.92 19.49
N ASN A 61 -10.05 10.16 20.24
CA ASN A 61 -9.58 9.41 21.41
C ASN A 61 -8.80 8.14 21.01
N VAL A 62 -7.53 8.05 21.40
CA VAL A 62 -6.64 6.90 21.15
C VAL A 62 -7.22 5.61 21.74
N ARG A 63 -7.79 5.66 22.95
CA ARG A 63 -8.38 4.48 23.61
C ARG A 63 -9.56 3.92 22.82
N LEU A 64 -10.35 4.79 22.19
CA LEU A 64 -11.48 4.35 21.37
C LEU A 64 -11.01 3.78 20.02
N ARG A 65 -10.04 4.42 19.35
CA ARG A 65 -9.45 3.87 18.11
C ARG A 65 -8.80 2.50 18.30
N ASN A 66 -8.31 2.18 19.50
CA ASN A 66 -7.75 0.86 19.79
C ASN A 66 -8.78 -0.28 19.67
N PHE A 67 -10.09 -0.03 19.79
CA PHE A 67 -11.12 -1.07 19.57
C PHE A 67 -11.18 -1.56 18.12
N SER A 68 -10.75 -0.75 17.16
CA SER A 68 -10.70 -1.08 15.73
C SER A 68 -9.48 -1.91 15.31
N ARG A 69 -8.74 -2.50 16.27
CA ARG A 69 -7.65 -3.42 15.96
C ARG A 69 -8.20 -4.78 15.52
N VAL A 70 -7.55 -5.38 14.51
CA VAL A 70 -7.97 -6.65 13.88
C VAL A 70 -8.22 -7.79 14.88
N TYR A 71 -7.42 -7.90 15.96
CA TYR A 71 -7.61 -8.95 16.96
C TYR A 71 -8.88 -8.75 17.81
N ILE A 72 -9.32 -7.50 18.03
CA ILE A 72 -10.56 -7.20 18.74
C ILE A 72 -11.75 -7.48 17.83
N ALA A 73 -11.69 -7.07 16.56
CA ALA A 73 -12.71 -7.41 15.56
C ALA A 73 -12.94 -8.93 15.47
N ARG A 74 -11.87 -9.74 15.45
CA ARG A 74 -11.98 -11.21 15.50
C ARG A 74 -12.71 -11.71 16.75
N ARG A 75 -12.40 -11.18 17.95
CA ARG A 75 -13.09 -11.55 19.20
C ARG A 75 -14.57 -11.16 19.18
N VAL A 76 -14.90 -9.96 18.68
CA VAL A 76 -16.30 -9.49 18.55
C VAL A 76 -17.11 -10.40 17.62
N VAL A 77 -16.56 -10.81 16.48
CA VAL A 77 -17.23 -11.76 15.57
C VAL A 77 -17.50 -13.10 16.25
N ILE A 78 -16.54 -13.65 17.00
CA ILE A 78 -16.73 -14.91 17.76
C ILE A 78 -17.86 -14.74 18.80
N ILE A 79 -17.88 -13.64 19.54
CA ILE A 79 -18.94 -13.35 20.53
C ILE A 79 -20.31 -13.26 19.86
N ILE A 80 -20.42 -12.58 18.72
CA ILE A 80 -21.67 -12.48 17.93
C ILE A 80 -22.14 -13.87 17.49
N VAL A 81 -21.25 -14.74 16.98
CA VAL A 81 -21.60 -16.10 16.56
C VAL A 81 -22.09 -16.93 17.75
N LEU A 82 -21.37 -16.93 18.88
CA LEU A 82 -21.77 -17.70 20.07
C LEU A 82 -23.11 -17.22 20.64
N ALA A 83 -23.31 -15.90 20.76
CA ALA A 83 -24.57 -15.33 21.25
C ALA A 83 -25.76 -15.73 20.37
N TRP A 84 -25.61 -15.69 19.04
CA TRP A 84 -26.69 -16.00 18.10
C TRP A 84 -26.88 -17.50 17.81
N ILE A 85 -26.06 -18.37 18.39
CA ILE A 85 -26.39 -19.80 18.55
C ILE A 85 -27.31 -20.00 19.77
N VAL A 86 -27.05 -19.32 20.89
CA VAL A 86 -27.77 -19.55 22.15
C VAL A 86 -29.12 -18.83 22.22
N LEU A 87 -29.17 -17.54 21.87
CA LEU A 87 -30.38 -16.71 22.02
C LEU A 87 -31.65 -17.23 21.28
N PRO A 88 -31.57 -17.79 20.05
CA PRO A 88 -32.75 -18.27 19.33
C PRO A 88 -33.18 -19.70 19.69
N VAL A 89 -32.57 -20.39 20.67
CA VAL A 89 -32.91 -21.79 21.04
C VAL A 89 -34.40 -22.00 21.34
N HIS A 90 -35.09 -20.98 21.86
CA HIS A 90 -36.54 -21.00 22.10
C HIS A 90 -37.38 -21.34 20.85
N ILE A 91 -36.86 -21.10 19.64
CA ILE A 91 -37.52 -21.46 18.38
C ILE A 91 -37.67 -22.98 18.25
N LEU A 92 -36.65 -23.74 18.66
CA LEU A 92 -36.68 -25.22 18.65
C LEU A 92 -37.71 -25.78 19.65
N LEU A 93 -38.09 -25.01 20.67
CA LEU A 93 -39.11 -25.40 21.63
C LEU A 93 -40.52 -25.05 21.12
N PHE A 94 -40.74 -23.80 20.68
CA PHE A 94 -42.10 -23.27 20.44
C PHE A 94 -42.62 -23.40 19.00
N HIS A 95 -41.78 -23.71 18.00
CA HIS A 95 -42.28 -23.97 16.64
C HIS A 95 -42.87 -25.38 16.51
N SER A 96 -44.02 -25.49 15.86
CA SER A 96 -44.66 -26.77 15.54
C SER A 96 -45.44 -26.67 14.23
N ILE A 97 -45.91 -27.82 13.73
CA ILE A 97 -46.77 -27.93 12.56
C ILE A 97 -48.22 -28.04 13.03
N ARG A 98 -49.10 -27.16 12.54
CA ARG A 98 -50.54 -27.22 12.78
C ARG A 98 -51.30 -26.89 11.49
N ASN A 99 -52.26 -27.73 11.11
CA ASN A 99 -53.05 -27.62 9.87
C ASN A 99 -52.16 -27.45 8.61
N GLY A 100 -51.08 -28.25 8.51
CA GLY A 100 -50.15 -28.19 7.38
C GLY A 100 -49.28 -26.93 7.32
N ILE A 101 -49.16 -26.15 8.41
CA ILE A 101 -48.35 -24.93 8.44
C ILE A 101 -47.41 -24.94 9.65
N CYS A 102 -46.11 -24.74 9.40
CA CYS A 102 -45.06 -24.58 10.41
C CYS A 102 -45.07 -23.16 11.01
N GLY A 103 -44.90 -23.04 12.34
CA GLY A 103 -44.70 -21.75 13.00
C GLY A 103 -44.94 -21.79 14.52
N PRO A 104 -44.87 -20.64 15.22
CA PRO A 104 -45.09 -20.55 16.67
C PRO A 104 -46.59 -20.55 17.04
N ARG A 105 -47.37 -21.46 16.44
CA ARG A 105 -48.85 -21.45 16.39
C ARG A 105 -49.56 -22.20 17.53
N TYR A 106 -48.85 -22.48 18.62
CA TYR A 106 -49.43 -23.16 19.79
C TYR A 106 -50.30 -22.19 20.62
N SER A 107 -49.81 -20.98 20.86
CA SER A 107 -50.51 -19.92 21.60
C SER A 107 -50.27 -18.55 20.98
N ILE A 108 -51.22 -17.61 21.16
CA ILE A 108 -51.00 -16.19 20.85
C ILE A 108 -49.78 -15.67 21.63
N ALA A 109 -49.58 -16.10 22.88
CA ALA A 109 -48.45 -15.70 23.71
C ALA A 109 -47.10 -16.13 23.10
N THR A 110 -46.99 -17.34 22.55
CA THR A 110 -45.75 -17.81 21.89
C THR A 110 -45.48 -17.08 20.59
N ALA A 111 -46.52 -16.75 19.81
CA ALA A 111 -46.39 -15.97 18.59
C ALA A 111 -45.99 -14.51 18.87
N LEU A 112 -46.60 -13.86 19.87
CA LEU A 112 -46.25 -12.51 20.31
C LEU A 112 -44.84 -12.46 20.89
N TYR A 113 -44.45 -13.41 21.73
CA TYR A 113 -43.08 -13.49 22.26
C TYR A 113 -42.03 -13.54 21.14
N HIS A 114 -42.22 -14.41 20.14
CA HIS A 114 -41.31 -14.51 19.00
C HIS A 114 -41.28 -13.22 18.15
N SER A 115 -42.43 -12.57 17.96
CA SER A 115 -42.54 -11.30 17.24
C SER A 115 -41.83 -10.16 17.97
N ILE A 116 -42.03 -10.05 19.29
CA ILE A 116 -41.36 -9.08 20.17
C ILE A 116 -39.84 -9.30 20.17
N PHE A 117 -39.38 -10.53 20.39
CA PHE A 117 -37.96 -10.88 20.37
C PHE A 117 -37.29 -10.49 19.06
N THR A 118 -37.89 -10.87 17.93
CA THR A 118 -37.36 -10.59 16.58
C THR A 118 -37.39 -9.10 16.25
N THR A 119 -38.39 -8.37 16.73
CA THR A 119 -38.49 -6.92 16.54
C THR A 119 -37.46 -6.15 17.36
N ILE A 120 -37.28 -6.49 18.64
CA ILE A 120 -36.29 -5.84 19.51
C ILE A 120 -34.88 -6.11 18.99
N THR A 121 -34.52 -7.38 18.78
CA THR A 121 -33.14 -7.78 18.45
C THR A 121 -32.79 -7.62 16.98
N GLY A 122 -33.77 -7.68 16.07
CA GLY A 122 -33.58 -7.65 14.63
C GLY A 122 -33.97 -6.33 13.95
N CYS A 123 -34.67 -5.43 14.63
CA CYS A 123 -35.09 -4.13 14.09
C CYS A 123 -34.66 -2.97 15.02
N ILE A 124 -35.23 -2.88 16.21
CA ILE A 124 -35.10 -1.71 17.09
C ILE A 124 -33.65 -1.49 17.54
N LEU A 125 -33.00 -2.50 18.13
CA LEU A 125 -31.62 -2.35 18.64
C LEU A 125 -30.59 -2.11 17.51
N PRO A 126 -30.60 -2.87 16.38
CA PRO A 126 -29.71 -2.57 15.26
C PRO A 126 -29.90 -1.16 14.69
N ILE A 127 -31.15 -0.72 14.44
CA ILE A 127 -31.42 0.63 13.90
C ILE A 127 -30.94 1.70 14.89
N LEU A 128 -31.24 1.54 16.18
CA LEU A 128 -30.83 2.48 17.22
C LEU A 128 -29.29 2.62 17.27
N PHE A 129 -28.57 1.51 17.40
CA PHE A 129 -27.11 1.52 17.48
C PHE A 129 -26.46 2.01 16.18
N MET A 130 -26.90 1.54 15.01
CA MET A 130 -26.36 1.98 13.72
C MET A 130 -26.60 3.48 13.49
N SER A 131 -27.77 4.00 13.87
CA SER A 131 -28.08 5.44 13.78
C SER A 131 -27.20 6.26 14.73
N ILE A 132 -27.07 5.84 16.00
CA ILE A 132 -26.20 6.50 16.99
C ILE A 132 -24.74 6.53 16.49
N PHE A 133 -24.18 5.39 16.07
CA PHE A 133 -22.79 5.34 15.60
C PHE A 133 -22.59 6.14 14.30
N THR A 134 -23.58 6.18 13.39
CA THR A 134 -23.50 7.00 12.18
C THR A 134 -23.52 8.50 12.50
N LEU A 135 -24.40 8.95 13.41
CA LEU A 135 -24.45 10.34 13.89
C LEU A 135 -23.17 10.75 14.66
N LEU A 136 -22.61 9.85 15.47
CA LEU A 136 -21.34 10.09 16.16
C LEU A 136 -20.15 10.14 15.19
N THR A 137 -20.15 9.28 14.15
CA THR A 137 -19.18 9.33 13.06
C THR A 137 -19.27 10.65 12.31
N TYR A 138 -20.48 11.09 11.94
CA TYR A 138 -20.73 12.40 11.34
C TYR A 138 -20.15 13.55 12.19
N ARG A 139 -20.49 13.58 13.49
CA ARG A 139 -19.97 14.60 14.43
C ARG A 139 -18.44 14.61 14.46
N ASN A 140 -17.80 13.44 14.54
CA ASN A 140 -16.34 13.33 14.54
C ASN A 140 -15.72 13.84 13.23
N LEU A 141 -16.29 13.47 12.08
CA LEU A 141 -15.83 13.92 10.76
C LEU A 141 -16.00 15.44 10.58
N VAL A 142 -17.12 16.02 11.00
CA VAL A 142 -17.33 17.48 10.98
C VAL A 142 -16.34 18.21 11.89
N LEU A 143 -16.08 17.70 13.10
CA LEU A 143 -15.08 18.28 14.00
C LEU A 143 -13.66 18.19 13.41
N LYS A 144 -13.33 17.07 12.75
CA LYS A 144 -12.06 16.87 12.04
C LYS A 144 -11.93 17.84 10.86
N GLN A 145 -13.02 18.09 10.12
CA GLN A 145 -13.07 19.10 9.05
C GLN A 145 -12.89 20.53 9.60
N LYS A 146 -13.56 20.91 10.69
CA LYS A 146 -13.39 22.24 11.32
C LYS A 146 -11.95 22.48 11.79
N ARG A 147 -11.30 21.48 12.42
CA ARG A 147 -9.87 21.56 12.81
C ARG A 147 -8.95 21.72 11.59
N ARG A 148 -9.22 20.99 10.51
CA ARG A 148 -8.50 21.13 9.22
C ARG A 148 -8.70 22.52 8.59
N GLN A 149 -9.91 23.08 8.61
CA GLN A 149 -10.19 24.43 8.10
C GLN A 149 -9.45 25.54 8.87
N PHE A 150 -9.25 25.38 10.18
CA PHE A 150 -8.40 26.29 10.96
C PHE A 150 -6.94 26.26 10.46
N ILE A 151 -6.40 25.08 10.16
CA ILE A 151 -5.05 24.92 9.61
C ILE A 151 -4.94 25.50 8.18
N ILE A 152 -5.97 25.34 7.34
CA ILE A 152 -6.02 25.92 5.97
C ILE A 152 -5.87 27.45 5.99
N ARG A 153 -6.51 28.14 6.93
CA ARG A 153 -6.41 29.62 7.03
C ARG A 153 -4.98 30.12 7.27
N GLN A 154 -4.06 29.23 7.66
CA GLN A 154 -2.68 29.56 7.97
C GLN A 154 -1.66 29.17 6.88
N LYS A 155 -2.05 28.38 5.86
CA LYS A 155 -1.15 27.92 4.78
C LYS A 155 -1.90 27.78 3.44
N ARG A 156 -1.39 28.46 2.42
CA ARG A 156 -2.06 28.69 1.12
C ARG A 156 -1.81 27.54 0.10
N ASP A 157 -2.84 27.30 -0.70
CA ASP A 157 -2.97 26.58 -1.97
C ASP A 157 -2.50 25.11 -2.14
N GLU A 158 -1.26 24.71 -1.84
CA GLU A 158 -0.79 23.33 -2.09
C GLU A 158 -1.50 22.25 -1.25
N ILE A 159 -2.00 22.64 -0.07
CA ILE A 159 -2.73 21.75 0.85
C ILE A 159 -4.09 21.31 0.27
N ASN A 160 -4.60 22.01 -0.74
CA ASN A 160 -5.97 21.84 -1.23
C ASN A 160 -6.24 20.47 -1.88
N GLU A 161 -5.31 19.89 -2.64
CA GLU A 161 -5.55 18.61 -3.33
C GLU A 161 -5.59 17.41 -2.38
N VAL A 162 -4.55 17.24 -1.56
CA VAL A 162 -4.48 16.15 -0.56
C VAL A 162 -5.65 16.24 0.41
N MET A 163 -6.07 17.45 0.80
CA MET A 163 -7.21 17.62 1.69
C MET A 163 -8.57 17.52 1.00
N ASN A 164 -8.73 17.89 -0.28
CA ASN A 164 -9.92 17.54 -1.07
C ASN A 164 -10.04 16.02 -1.19
N SER A 165 -8.95 15.32 -1.50
CA SER A 165 -8.90 13.86 -1.56
C SER A 165 -9.34 13.22 -0.22
N GLN A 166 -8.85 13.74 0.92
CA GLN A 166 -9.30 13.30 2.25
C GLN A 166 -10.79 13.65 2.53
N ARG A 167 -11.24 14.85 2.16
CA ARG A 167 -12.64 15.31 2.35
C ARG A 167 -13.62 14.47 1.52
N ILE A 168 -13.26 14.15 0.28
CA ILE A 168 -14.04 13.27 -0.60
C ILE A 168 -14.18 11.87 0.01
N ARG A 169 -13.10 11.31 0.57
CA ARG A 169 -13.16 10.03 1.31
C ARG A 169 -14.07 10.10 2.55
N ASP A 170 -13.91 11.13 3.37
CA ASP A 170 -14.74 11.32 4.58
C ASP A 170 -16.23 11.46 4.23
N ILE A 171 -16.58 12.15 3.13
CA ILE A 171 -17.96 12.28 2.62
C ILE A 171 -18.48 10.94 2.06
N GLN A 172 -17.67 10.21 1.29
CA GLN A 172 -18.06 8.90 0.75
C GLN A 172 -18.37 7.88 1.86
N VAL A 173 -17.55 7.85 2.92
CA VAL A 173 -17.79 6.96 4.08
C VAL A 173 -19.09 7.33 4.81
N LEU A 174 -19.40 8.63 4.95
CA LEU A 174 -20.66 9.07 5.55
C LEU A 174 -21.87 8.69 4.69
N ALA A 175 -21.82 8.95 3.38
CA ALA A 175 -22.90 8.61 2.45
C ALA A 175 -23.17 7.10 2.45
N LEU A 176 -22.12 6.29 2.41
CA LEU A 176 -22.17 4.82 2.53
C LEU A 176 -22.96 4.38 3.77
N LEU A 177 -22.61 4.92 4.95
CA LEU A 177 -23.25 4.56 6.23
C LEU A 177 -24.72 5.01 6.28
N LEU A 178 -25.04 6.22 5.81
CA LEU A 178 -26.42 6.73 5.79
C LEU A 178 -27.31 5.92 4.85
N THR A 179 -26.83 5.62 3.62
CA THR A 179 -27.55 4.77 2.66
C THR A 179 -27.75 3.35 3.22
N GLN A 180 -26.74 2.78 3.89
CA GLN A 180 -26.83 1.47 4.54
C GLN A 180 -27.90 1.42 5.64
N VAL A 181 -27.99 2.44 6.50
CA VAL A 181 -29.02 2.57 7.55
C VAL A 181 -30.41 2.74 6.94
N PHE A 182 -30.55 3.63 5.95
CA PHE A 182 -31.83 3.89 5.27
C PHE A 182 -32.42 2.64 4.61
N LEU A 183 -31.61 1.91 3.84
CA LEU A 183 -32.03 0.67 3.20
C LEU A 183 -32.31 -0.45 4.20
N TYR A 184 -31.60 -0.49 5.33
CA TYR A 184 -31.88 -1.45 6.40
C TYR A 184 -33.29 -1.24 6.96
N ILE A 185 -33.65 0.01 7.28
CA ILE A 185 -34.97 0.38 7.79
C ILE A 185 -36.07 -0.04 6.81
N ILE A 186 -35.91 0.27 5.51
CA ILE A 186 -36.87 -0.10 4.46
C ILE A 186 -37.02 -1.63 4.36
N ALA A 187 -35.92 -2.38 4.38
CA ALA A 187 -35.96 -3.83 4.26
C ALA A 187 -36.59 -4.51 5.49
N THR A 188 -36.25 -4.08 6.73
CA THR A 188 -36.67 -4.80 7.94
C THR A 188 -38.03 -4.40 8.49
N THR A 189 -38.51 -3.18 8.24
CA THR A 189 -39.77 -2.69 8.84
C THR A 189 -41.01 -3.48 8.41
N PRO A 190 -41.20 -3.84 7.12
CA PRO A 190 -42.34 -4.65 6.69
C PRO A 190 -42.42 -6.01 7.38
N LEU A 191 -41.27 -6.66 7.64
CA LEU A 191 -41.22 -7.95 8.35
C LEU A 191 -41.73 -7.84 9.80
N MET A 192 -41.43 -6.74 10.50
CA MET A 192 -41.89 -6.60 11.89
C MET A 192 -43.41 -6.38 11.94
N ILE A 193 -43.96 -5.55 11.05
CA ILE A 193 -45.40 -5.35 10.90
C ILE A 193 -46.10 -6.68 10.58
N TRP A 194 -45.51 -7.46 9.67
CA TRP A 194 -46.00 -8.77 9.26
C TRP A 194 -46.04 -9.81 10.40
N LEU A 195 -44.99 -9.88 11.23
CA LEU A 195 -44.93 -10.78 12.38
C LEU A 195 -46.01 -10.45 13.42
N PHE A 196 -46.21 -9.17 13.75
CA PHE A 196 -47.27 -8.76 14.67
C PHE A 196 -48.67 -9.01 14.10
N TYR A 197 -48.90 -8.71 12.83
CA TYR A 197 -50.16 -9.01 12.14
C TYR A 197 -50.53 -10.50 12.24
N ASN A 198 -49.57 -11.39 11.96
CA ASN A 198 -49.79 -12.83 12.04
C ASN A 198 -50.01 -13.35 13.47
N ALA A 199 -49.34 -12.77 14.47
CA ALA A 199 -49.52 -13.14 15.87
C ALA A 199 -50.91 -12.74 16.40
N ILE A 200 -51.38 -11.53 16.07
CA ILE A 200 -52.68 -11.01 16.51
C ILE A 200 -53.84 -11.72 15.79
N THR A 201 -53.69 -12.00 14.49
CA THR A 201 -54.74 -12.64 13.68
C THR A 201 -54.75 -14.17 13.77
N LEU A 202 -54.01 -14.78 14.71
CA LEU A 202 -53.86 -16.23 14.84
C LEU A 202 -55.19 -16.97 15.10
N THR A 203 -56.10 -16.37 15.87
CA THR A 203 -57.41 -16.94 16.23
C THR A 203 -58.57 -16.45 15.36
N THR A 204 -58.34 -15.49 14.47
CA THR A 204 -59.39 -15.02 13.55
C THR A 204 -59.66 -16.06 12.46
N THR A 205 -60.93 -16.31 12.16
CA THR A 205 -61.32 -17.10 10.98
C THR A 205 -60.99 -16.31 9.71
N LYS A 206 -60.33 -16.96 8.76
CA LYS A 206 -59.84 -16.35 7.51
C LYS A 206 -60.37 -17.12 6.31
N SER A 207 -60.85 -16.39 5.29
CA SER A 207 -61.23 -17.00 4.01
C SER A 207 -60.01 -17.53 3.27
N MET A 208 -60.21 -18.51 2.38
CA MET A 208 -59.13 -19.09 1.58
C MET A 208 -58.38 -18.01 0.78
N ASN A 209 -59.11 -17.09 0.14
CA ASN A 209 -58.52 -15.98 -0.62
C ASN A 209 -57.64 -15.08 0.27
N ARG A 210 -58.07 -14.79 1.50
CA ARG A 210 -57.26 -14.03 2.46
C ARG A 210 -55.99 -14.77 2.85
N LEU A 211 -56.05 -16.08 3.09
CA LEU A 211 -54.88 -16.91 3.42
C LEU A 211 -53.86 -16.97 2.26
N VAL A 212 -54.34 -16.98 1.00
CA VAL A 212 -53.47 -16.94 -0.19
C VAL A 212 -52.77 -15.58 -0.32
N ILE A 213 -53.50 -14.47 -0.19
CA ILE A 213 -52.94 -13.11 -0.21
C ILE A 213 -51.92 -12.93 0.93
N GLU A 214 -52.28 -13.36 2.14
CA GLU A 214 -51.38 -13.36 3.31
C GLU A 214 -50.09 -14.15 3.04
N ARG A 215 -50.19 -15.37 2.49
CA ARG A 215 -49.01 -16.19 2.18
C ARG A 215 -48.12 -15.52 1.11
N PHE A 216 -48.72 -14.92 0.08
CA PHE A 216 -47.99 -14.17 -0.94
C PHE A 216 -47.25 -12.96 -0.36
N MET A 217 -47.94 -12.15 0.45
CA MET A 217 -47.34 -10.98 1.13
C MET A 217 -46.17 -11.40 2.04
N GLY A 218 -46.32 -12.50 2.79
CA GLY A 218 -45.25 -13.04 3.62
C GLY A 218 -44.00 -13.42 2.82
N VAL A 219 -44.16 -14.13 1.70
CA VAL A 219 -43.04 -14.52 0.83
C VAL A 219 -42.34 -13.28 0.23
N MET A 220 -43.10 -12.27 -0.21
CA MET A 220 -42.50 -11.04 -0.76
C MET A 220 -41.73 -10.23 0.32
N ILE A 221 -42.22 -10.22 1.55
CA ILE A 221 -41.57 -9.56 2.69
C ILE A 221 -40.31 -10.32 3.15
N GLU A 222 -40.35 -11.65 3.20
CA GLU A 222 -39.16 -12.49 3.47
C GLU A 222 -38.09 -12.30 2.38
N LEU A 223 -38.49 -12.29 1.09
CA LEU A 223 -37.60 -12.04 -0.04
C LEU A 223 -36.92 -10.67 0.02
N LEU A 224 -37.66 -9.61 0.40
CA LEU A 224 -37.10 -8.26 0.54
C LEU A 224 -35.96 -8.21 1.57
N VAL A 225 -36.12 -8.94 2.68
CA VAL A 225 -35.11 -9.03 3.75
C VAL A 225 -33.91 -9.88 3.32
N ASP A 226 -34.13 -10.98 2.61
CA ASP A 226 -33.06 -11.86 2.13
C ASP A 226 -32.26 -11.25 0.96
N CYS A 227 -32.86 -10.36 0.17
CA CYS A 227 -32.19 -9.61 -0.90
C CYS A 227 -31.28 -8.49 -0.38
N TYR A 228 -31.59 -7.86 0.76
CA TYR A 228 -30.81 -6.72 1.30
C TYR A 228 -29.29 -7.01 1.41
N PRO A 229 -28.82 -8.14 1.97
CA PRO A 229 -27.40 -8.49 2.01
C PRO A 229 -26.74 -8.67 0.64
N VAL A 230 -27.50 -9.10 -0.39
CA VAL A 230 -27.00 -9.27 -1.76
C VAL A 230 -26.86 -7.90 -2.44
N LEU A 231 -27.84 -7.02 -2.23
CA LEU A 231 -27.84 -5.64 -2.73
C LEU A 231 -26.67 -4.82 -2.14
N ALA A 232 -26.17 -5.15 -0.94
CA ALA A 232 -25.06 -4.44 -0.31
C ALA A 232 -23.83 -4.27 -1.22
N CYS A 233 -23.46 -5.29 -2.02
CA CYS A 233 -22.33 -5.18 -2.96
C CYS A 233 -22.59 -4.11 -4.03
N TYR A 234 -23.76 -4.13 -4.66
CA TYR A 234 -24.18 -3.14 -5.67
C TYR A 234 -24.35 -1.74 -5.08
N MET A 235 -24.86 -1.63 -3.84
CA MET A 235 -24.96 -0.37 -3.14
C MET A 235 -23.58 0.23 -2.83
N TYR A 236 -22.60 -0.60 -2.46
CA TYR A 236 -21.23 -0.17 -2.19
C TYR A 236 -20.49 0.23 -3.47
N THR A 237 -20.72 -0.42 -4.62
CA THR A 237 -20.17 0.06 -5.90
C THR A 237 -20.79 1.39 -6.32
N MET A 238 -22.11 1.57 -6.21
CA MET A 238 -22.74 2.84 -6.60
C MET A 238 -22.31 3.99 -5.68
N SER A 239 -22.30 3.79 -4.36
CA SER A 239 -22.05 4.87 -3.38
C SER A 239 -20.57 5.19 -3.13
N SER A 240 -19.63 4.27 -3.38
CA SER A 240 -18.20 4.50 -3.08
C SER A 240 -17.30 4.34 -4.30
N ARG A 241 -16.63 5.44 -4.69
CA ARG A 241 -15.56 5.40 -5.71
C ARG A 241 -14.40 4.52 -5.24
N THR A 242 -14.05 4.58 -3.96
CA THR A 242 -12.98 3.72 -3.40
C THR A 242 -13.35 2.23 -3.50
N PHE A 243 -14.60 1.85 -3.18
CA PHE A 243 -15.04 0.46 -3.33
C PHE A 243 -15.05 0.00 -4.80
N ARG A 244 -15.45 0.87 -5.73
CA ARG A 244 -15.31 0.58 -7.17
C ARG A 244 -13.85 0.34 -7.58
N MET A 245 -12.92 1.17 -7.10
CA MET A 245 -11.50 0.95 -7.39
C MET A 245 -11.01 -0.37 -6.78
N GLU A 246 -11.34 -0.70 -5.53
CA GLU A 246 -10.99 -1.99 -4.93
C GLU A 246 -11.61 -3.20 -5.66
N LEU A 247 -12.86 -3.07 -6.12
CA LEU A 247 -13.51 -4.12 -6.92
C LEU A 247 -12.83 -4.29 -8.28
N LEU A 248 -12.44 -3.19 -8.94
CA LEU A 248 -11.65 -3.24 -10.18
C LEU A 248 -10.26 -3.85 -9.96
N LYS A 249 -9.61 -3.62 -8.80
CA LYS A 249 -8.37 -4.31 -8.41
C LYS A 249 -8.60 -5.82 -8.25
N LEU A 250 -9.70 -6.24 -7.61
CA LEU A 250 -10.07 -7.66 -7.50
C LEU A 250 -10.35 -8.30 -8.88
N CYS A 251 -10.85 -7.53 -9.86
CA CYS A 251 -11.12 -7.98 -11.22
C CYS A 251 -9.88 -8.14 -12.13
N ARG A 252 -8.64 -7.98 -11.62
CA ARG A 252 -7.38 -8.35 -12.30
C ARG A 252 -7.13 -7.73 -13.70
N LEU A 253 -7.66 -6.55 -14.01
CA LEU A 253 -7.58 -5.97 -15.37
C LEU A 253 -6.13 -5.83 -15.88
N ALA A 254 -5.22 -5.23 -15.10
CA ALA A 254 -3.83 -5.00 -15.50
C ALA A 254 -3.10 -6.28 -15.91
N LEU A 255 -3.33 -7.38 -15.19
CA LEU A 255 -2.68 -8.67 -15.44
C LEU A 255 -3.37 -9.52 -16.50
N HIS A 256 -4.59 -9.18 -16.92
CA HIS A 256 -5.18 -9.74 -18.12
C HIS A 256 -4.67 -9.01 -19.37
N ALA A 257 -4.71 -7.68 -19.36
CA ALA A 257 -4.22 -6.83 -20.45
C ALA A 257 -2.72 -7.05 -20.75
N CYS A 258 -1.88 -7.25 -19.71
CA CYS A 258 -0.47 -7.63 -19.86
C CYS A 258 -0.24 -9.07 -20.36
N ARG A 259 -1.29 -9.90 -20.54
CA ARG A 259 -1.17 -11.23 -21.14
C ARG A 259 -1.72 -11.27 -22.57
N THR A 260 -2.80 -10.53 -22.82
CA THR A 260 -3.45 -10.40 -24.14
C THR A 260 -2.77 -9.42 -25.08
N ASN A 261 -1.68 -8.77 -24.65
CA ASN A 261 -0.97 -7.71 -25.38
C ASN A 261 -1.84 -6.47 -25.70
N ASN A 262 -2.84 -6.17 -24.87
CA ASN A 262 -3.76 -5.06 -25.11
C ASN A 262 -3.16 -3.73 -24.63
N ILE A 263 -2.30 -3.14 -25.46
CA ILE A 263 -1.54 -1.92 -25.14
C ILE A 263 -2.45 -0.74 -24.78
N GLU A 264 -3.59 -0.57 -25.47
CA GLU A 264 -4.53 0.53 -25.18
C GLU A 264 -5.20 0.37 -23.82
N GLU A 265 -5.63 -0.85 -23.48
CA GLU A 265 -6.18 -1.15 -22.17
C GLU A 265 -5.14 -0.96 -21.06
N VAL A 266 -3.89 -1.37 -21.30
CA VAL A 266 -2.76 -1.10 -20.38
C VAL A 266 -2.53 0.40 -20.18
N LYS A 267 -2.51 1.21 -21.25
CA LYS A 267 -2.36 2.68 -21.16
C LYS A 267 -3.50 3.33 -20.38
N LYS A 268 -4.75 2.98 -20.71
CA LYS A 268 -5.96 3.46 -20.01
C LYS A 268 -6.01 3.01 -18.54
N LEU A 269 -5.42 1.85 -18.23
CA LEU A 269 -5.23 1.41 -16.85
C LEU A 269 -4.19 2.26 -16.12
N PHE A 270 -3.06 2.60 -16.73
CA PHE A 270 -2.07 3.50 -16.11
C PHE A 270 -2.62 4.91 -15.81
N GLU A 271 -3.61 5.41 -16.56
CA GLU A 271 -4.32 6.67 -16.22
C GLU A 271 -5.15 6.58 -14.92
N THR A 272 -5.44 5.36 -14.44
CA THR A 272 -6.36 5.12 -13.29
C THR A 272 -5.74 4.36 -12.12
N ILE A 273 -4.61 3.67 -12.34
CA ILE A 273 -3.87 2.87 -11.37
C ILE A 273 -2.88 3.76 -10.60
N THR A 274 -2.72 3.54 -9.29
CA THR A 274 -1.66 4.23 -8.52
C THR A 274 -0.34 3.50 -8.63
N LEU A 275 0.77 4.23 -8.57
CA LEU A 275 2.16 3.73 -8.59
C LEU A 275 2.45 2.59 -7.58
N GLU A 276 1.68 2.48 -6.49
CA GLU A 276 1.74 1.38 -5.52
C GLU A 276 1.29 0.02 -6.07
N GLN A 277 0.40 0.03 -7.06
CA GLN A 277 -0.34 -1.15 -7.54
C GLN A 277 0.37 -1.85 -8.71
N ILE A 278 1.37 -1.20 -9.31
CA ILE A 278 2.18 -1.73 -10.42
C ILE A 278 2.93 -3.00 -9.99
N ASP A 279 3.47 -2.99 -8.78
CA ASP A 279 4.29 -4.05 -8.19
C ASP A 279 3.44 -5.11 -7.45
N GLN A 280 2.12 -5.18 -7.68
CA GLN A 280 1.24 -6.07 -6.93
C GLN A 280 1.54 -7.56 -7.19
N LEU A 281 1.77 -8.31 -6.12
CA LEU A 281 2.12 -9.73 -6.17
C LEU A 281 0.89 -10.62 -6.40
N LYS A 282 1.01 -11.60 -7.32
CA LYS A 282 0.07 -12.72 -7.48
C LYS A 282 0.21 -13.75 -6.34
N PRO A 283 -0.73 -14.73 -6.24
CA PRO A 283 -0.57 -15.91 -5.38
C PRO A 283 0.72 -16.73 -5.61
N ASN A 284 1.34 -16.65 -6.80
CA ASN A 284 2.63 -17.27 -7.12
C ASN A 284 3.83 -16.31 -6.95
N GLY A 285 3.63 -15.09 -6.41
CA GLY A 285 4.66 -14.06 -6.23
C GLY A 285 4.97 -13.21 -7.46
N SER A 286 4.61 -13.64 -8.69
CA SER A 286 4.92 -12.85 -9.89
C SER A 286 4.13 -11.52 -9.94
N THR A 287 4.78 -10.45 -10.41
CA THR A 287 4.17 -9.13 -10.68
C THR A 287 3.59 -9.03 -12.10
N ALA A 288 3.11 -7.84 -12.49
CA ALA A 288 2.78 -7.54 -13.90
C ALA A 288 4.02 -7.63 -14.82
N LEU A 289 5.19 -7.17 -14.33
CA LEU A 289 6.45 -7.16 -15.09
C LEU A 289 6.89 -8.58 -15.48
N HIS A 290 6.85 -9.53 -14.54
CA HIS A 290 7.12 -10.95 -14.82
C HIS A 290 6.25 -11.48 -15.98
N ALA A 291 4.94 -11.20 -15.96
CA ALA A 291 4.04 -11.65 -17.01
C ALA A 291 4.35 -11.05 -18.39
N ALA A 292 4.74 -9.77 -18.43
CA ALA A 292 5.12 -9.10 -19.68
C ALA A 292 6.43 -9.68 -20.26
N TYR A 293 7.42 -10.00 -19.41
CA TYR A 293 8.66 -10.70 -19.81
C TYR A 293 8.40 -12.13 -20.29
N TYR A 294 7.60 -12.92 -19.56
CA TYR A 294 7.25 -14.31 -19.92
C TYR A 294 6.54 -14.45 -21.28
N HIS A 295 5.73 -13.44 -21.63
CA HIS A 295 5.00 -13.38 -22.89
C HIS A 295 5.74 -12.61 -24.01
N SER A 296 6.95 -12.10 -23.75
CA SER A 296 7.77 -11.30 -24.68
C SER A 296 7.10 -10.00 -25.19
N HIS A 297 6.23 -9.37 -24.38
CA HIS A 297 5.52 -8.13 -24.76
C HIS A 297 6.38 -6.89 -24.50
N SER A 298 7.37 -6.64 -25.38
CA SER A 298 8.39 -5.60 -25.25
C SER A 298 7.83 -4.19 -24.97
N GLU A 299 6.76 -3.78 -25.65
CA GLU A 299 6.15 -2.46 -25.47
C GLU A 299 5.45 -2.31 -24.11
N ILE A 300 4.85 -3.40 -23.60
CA ILE A 300 4.26 -3.43 -22.26
C ILE A 300 5.35 -3.45 -21.18
N VAL A 301 6.48 -4.11 -21.43
CA VAL A 301 7.67 -4.03 -20.56
C VAL A 301 8.18 -2.60 -20.48
N LYS A 302 8.33 -1.87 -21.61
CA LYS A 302 8.71 -0.44 -21.58
C LYS A 302 7.73 0.38 -20.75
N LEU A 303 6.43 0.30 -21.03
CA LEU A 303 5.40 1.04 -20.28
C LEU A 303 5.43 0.77 -18.77
N LEU A 304 5.65 -0.49 -18.36
CA LEU A 304 5.81 -0.85 -16.95
C LEU A 304 7.07 -0.25 -16.33
N LEU A 305 8.21 -0.30 -17.04
CA LEU A 305 9.48 0.24 -16.56
C LEU A 305 9.49 1.78 -16.51
N ASP A 306 8.90 2.44 -17.51
CA ASP A 306 8.70 3.90 -17.54
C ASP A 306 7.77 4.35 -16.40
N ALA A 307 6.74 3.56 -16.09
CA ALA A 307 5.89 3.72 -14.92
C ALA A 307 6.56 3.27 -13.60
N GLY A 308 7.86 2.94 -13.60
CA GLY A 308 8.64 2.64 -12.41
C GLY A 308 8.40 1.27 -11.77
N ALA A 309 7.99 0.24 -12.53
CA ALA A 309 7.89 -1.13 -12.01
C ALA A 309 9.23 -1.62 -11.42
N ASP A 310 9.18 -2.25 -10.24
CA ASP A 310 10.37 -2.70 -9.52
C ASP A 310 10.98 -3.94 -10.18
N ARG A 311 12.23 -3.81 -10.67
CA ARG A 311 12.98 -4.89 -11.33
C ARG A 311 13.46 -5.98 -10.38
N SER A 312 13.59 -5.70 -9.08
CA SER A 312 14.26 -6.57 -8.09
C SER A 312 13.33 -7.58 -7.40
N ILE A 313 12.03 -7.58 -7.71
CA ILE A 313 11.06 -8.45 -7.06
C ILE A 313 11.21 -9.86 -7.58
N HIS A 314 11.42 -10.83 -6.68
CA HIS A 314 11.46 -12.24 -6.99
C HIS A 314 10.07 -12.88 -6.83
N ASN A 315 9.69 -13.79 -7.73
CA ASN A 315 8.49 -14.61 -7.58
C ASN A 315 8.72 -15.76 -6.54
N LYS A 316 7.72 -16.60 -6.27
CA LYS A 316 7.88 -17.73 -5.32
C LYS A 316 8.86 -18.82 -5.76
N HIS A 317 9.30 -18.80 -7.01
CA HIS A 317 10.32 -19.69 -7.57
C HIS A 317 11.73 -19.07 -7.50
N GLN A 318 11.89 -17.90 -6.86
CA GLN A 318 13.13 -17.12 -6.80
C GLN A 318 13.63 -16.62 -8.17
N PHE A 319 12.72 -16.48 -9.15
CA PHE A 319 13.01 -15.84 -10.43
C PHE A 319 12.68 -14.36 -10.39
N LEU A 320 13.55 -13.54 -10.97
CA LEU A 320 13.32 -12.15 -11.34
C LEU A 320 12.44 -12.09 -12.62
N PRO A 321 11.88 -10.91 -12.98
CA PRO A 321 11.21 -10.72 -14.26
C PRO A 321 12.13 -11.05 -15.46
N PHE A 322 13.44 -10.78 -15.31
CA PHE A 322 14.48 -11.11 -16.29
C PHE A 322 14.60 -12.61 -16.57
N ASP A 323 14.46 -13.47 -15.55
CA ASP A 323 14.63 -14.92 -15.69
C ASP A 323 13.43 -15.59 -16.38
N GLU A 324 12.24 -14.97 -16.30
CA GLU A 324 11.06 -15.42 -17.06
C GLU A 324 11.17 -15.06 -18.58
N ALA A 325 12.19 -14.29 -19.01
CA ALA A 325 12.34 -13.81 -20.37
C ALA A 325 12.84 -14.87 -21.38
N LYS A 326 12.07 -15.09 -22.46
CA LYS A 326 12.41 -16.08 -23.50
C LYS A 326 13.38 -15.58 -24.55
N ASN A 327 13.35 -14.29 -24.86
CA ASN A 327 14.11 -13.70 -25.98
C ASN A 327 15.20 -12.76 -25.44
N ASP A 328 16.38 -12.77 -26.05
CA ASP A 328 17.48 -11.90 -25.58
C ASP A 328 17.22 -10.41 -25.88
N GLU A 329 16.42 -10.08 -26.89
CA GLU A 329 15.95 -8.72 -27.17
C GLU A 329 15.17 -8.11 -25.99
N ILE A 330 14.30 -8.88 -25.33
CA ILE A 330 13.52 -8.35 -24.21
C ILE A 330 14.36 -8.30 -22.93
N LYS A 331 15.34 -9.21 -22.76
CA LYS A 331 16.36 -9.12 -21.70
C LYS A 331 17.17 -7.82 -21.79
N GLN A 332 17.40 -7.28 -22.98
CA GLN A 332 18.10 -5.98 -23.13
C GLN A 332 17.36 -4.82 -22.43
N LEU A 333 16.02 -4.87 -22.31
CA LEU A 333 15.22 -3.85 -21.62
C LEU A 333 15.39 -3.86 -20.09
N PHE A 334 16.01 -4.90 -19.52
CA PHE A 334 16.28 -4.98 -18.09
C PHE A 334 17.50 -4.14 -17.69
N PHE A 335 18.49 -4.04 -18.57
CA PHE A 335 19.73 -3.29 -18.34
C PHE A 335 19.53 -1.78 -18.52
N ARG A 336 20.39 -0.96 -17.92
CA ARG A 336 20.38 0.49 -18.13
C ARG A 336 20.93 0.82 -19.53
N ILE A 337 20.26 1.74 -20.23
CA ILE A 337 20.72 2.21 -21.55
C ILE A 337 22.10 2.88 -21.38
N PRO A 338 23.15 2.51 -22.15
CA PRO A 338 24.52 3.02 -21.95
C PRO A 338 24.68 4.54 -21.94
N ASN A 339 23.83 5.26 -22.67
CA ASN A 339 23.84 6.72 -22.73
C ASN A 339 23.29 7.40 -21.45
N ASN A 340 22.59 6.65 -20.58
CA ASN A 340 22.12 7.11 -19.26
C ASN A 340 23.10 6.71 -18.13
N ASN A 341 24.41 6.70 -18.39
CA ASN A 341 25.39 6.45 -17.34
C ASN A 341 25.37 7.60 -16.31
N ARG A 342 24.67 7.39 -15.18
CA ARG A 342 24.52 8.38 -14.09
C ARG A 342 25.83 8.83 -13.46
N LEU A 343 26.90 8.04 -13.62
CA LEU A 343 28.25 8.33 -13.13
C LEU A 343 29.01 9.31 -14.06
N VAL A 344 28.50 9.59 -15.26
CA VAL A 344 29.11 10.54 -16.20
C VAL A 344 28.54 11.94 -15.99
N SER A 345 29.30 12.77 -15.29
CA SER A 345 29.01 14.18 -15.12
C SER A 345 29.31 14.96 -16.41
N SER A 346 28.27 15.59 -16.99
CA SER A 346 28.44 16.58 -18.05
C SER A 346 28.68 17.99 -17.50
N THR A 347 28.55 18.19 -16.18
CA THR A 347 28.59 19.49 -15.50
C THR A 347 29.94 19.80 -14.85
N GLY A 348 30.91 18.87 -14.87
CA GLY A 348 32.23 19.05 -14.25
C GLY A 348 32.29 18.73 -12.76
N ALA A 349 31.15 18.46 -12.12
CA ALA A 349 31.11 17.92 -10.75
C ALA A 349 31.51 16.45 -10.76
N ILE A 350 32.69 16.12 -10.21
CA ILE A 350 33.16 14.74 -10.01
C ILE A 350 32.41 14.13 -8.81
N GLU A 351 32.26 12.80 -8.71
CA GLU A 351 31.74 12.16 -7.49
C GLU A 351 32.57 12.49 -6.23
N TRP A 352 33.87 12.76 -6.41
CA TRP A 352 34.90 12.96 -5.40
C TRP A 352 35.85 14.07 -5.89
N GLU A 353 36.11 15.12 -5.10
CA GLU A 353 37.02 16.21 -5.47
C GLU A 353 38.09 16.43 -4.38
N LEU A 354 39.23 16.99 -4.81
CA LEU A 354 40.58 16.83 -4.27
C LEU A 354 41.28 18.21 -4.32
N ILE A 355 41.97 18.75 -3.29
CA ILE A 355 42.33 18.26 -1.94
C ILE A 355 42.30 19.43 -0.94
N ASP A 356 42.29 19.13 0.36
CA ASP A 356 42.68 20.03 1.45
C ASP A 356 43.37 19.19 2.55
N ASP A 357 44.41 19.68 3.25
CA ASP A 357 45.18 18.86 4.20
C ASP A 357 44.31 18.36 5.37
N ASP A 358 43.31 19.16 5.78
CA ASP A 358 42.34 18.86 6.84
C ASP A 358 41.24 17.86 6.42
N VAL A 359 41.27 17.29 5.21
CA VAL A 359 40.18 16.44 4.68
C VAL A 359 39.87 15.26 5.62
N SER A 360 40.88 14.66 6.25
CA SER A 360 40.68 13.53 7.16
C SER A 360 39.90 13.93 8.42
N ASP A 361 40.23 15.09 8.99
CA ASP A 361 39.62 15.61 10.21
C ASP A 361 38.18 16.06 9.95
N LYS A 362 37.95 16.81 8.86
CA LYS A 362 36.61 17.21 8.39
C LYS A 362 35.71 15.98 8.15
N ALA A 363 36.28 14.88 7.64
CA ALA A 363 35.55 13.62 7.49
C ALA A 363 35.25 12.94 8.83
N ALA A 364 36.21 12.89 9.74
CA ALA A 364 36.03 12.31 11.07
C ALA A 364 34.96 13.05 11.89
N GLU A 365 34.96 14.39 11.84
CA GLU A 365 33.96 15.24 12.50
C GLU A 365 32.53 14.98 11.96
N GLU A 366 32.32 14.98 10.64
CA GLU A 366 30.99 14.67 10.07
C GLU A 366 30.57 13.24 10.39
N ARG A 367 31.47 12.24 10.31
CA ARG A 367 31.16 10.85 10.69
C ARG A 367 30.73 10.77 12.17
N GLN A 368 31.42 11.46 13.07
CA GLN A 368 31.07 11.52 14.50
C GLN A 368 29.72 12.21 14.73
N TYR A 369 29.44 13.31 14.02
CA TYR A 369 28.17 14.03 14.11
C TYR A 369 26.99 13.18 13.57
N ILE A 370 27.18 12.47 12.47
CA ILE A 370 26.20 11.55 11.88
C ILE A 370 25.90 10.38 12.82
N LYS A 371 26.93 9.83 13.47
CA LYS A 371 26.77 8.80 14.51
C LYS A 371 25.98 9.32 15.71
N TYR A 372 26.28 10.53 16.19
CA TYR A 372 25.53 11.21 17.26
C TYR A 372 24.06 11.45 16.90
N LEU A 373 23.77 11.86 15.65
CA LEU A 373 22.39 11.99 15.15
C LEU A 373 21.65 10.65 15.15
N TYR A 374 22.30 9.57 14.72
CA TYR A 374 21.71 8.23 14.66
C TYR A 374 21.38 7.67 16.06
N ASP A 375 22.33 7.74 16.98
CA ASP A 375 22.20 7.23 18.34
C ASP A 375 21.18 8.03 19.18
N ASN A 376 20.73 9.18 18.67
CA ASN A 376 19.67 10.00 19.26
C ASN A 376 19.93 10.33 20.75
N VAL A 377 21.19 10.57 21.10
CA VAL A 377 21.68 10.75 22.49
C VAL A 377 20.96 11.91 23.21
N ALA A 378 20.54 12.94 22.47
CA ALA A 378 19.76 14.07 22.99
C ALA A 378 18.23 13.87 22.95
N GLY A 379 17.72 12.71 22.52
CA GLY A 379 16.27 12.40 22.47
C GLY A 379 15.45 13.16 21.41
N VAL A 380 16.09 13.96 20.56
CA VAL A 380 15.45 14.93 19.65
C VAL A 380 14.69 14.28 18.48
N THR A 381 15.22 13.19 17.89
CA THR A 381 14.65 12.54 16.70
C THR A 381 14.77 11.02 16.79
N THR A 382 13.66 10.34 17.07
CA THR A 382 13.59 8.87 17.01
C THR A 382 13.72 8.35 15.59
N LEU A 383 14.14 7.09 15.41
CA LEU A 383 14.30 6.46 14.09
C LEU A 383 13.06 6.64 13.16
N PRO A 384 11.80 6.45 13.61
CA PRO A 384 10.63 6.72 12.75
C PRO A 384 10.47 8.18 12.34
N LYS A 385 10.89 9.13 13.19
CA LYS A 385 10.89 10.56 12.84
C LYS A 385 12.01 10.91 11.84
N MET A 386 13.07 10.11 11.72
CA MET A 386 14.07 10.32 10.66
C MET A 386 13.45 10.07 9.29
N PHE A 387 12.83 8.90 9.08
CA PHE A 387 12.10 8.59 7.87
C PHE A 387 11.00 9.63 7.57
N GLU A 388 10.15 9.95 8.56
CA GLU A 388 9.07 10.94 8.41
C GLU A 388 9.60 12.33 8.02
N LYS A 389 10.73 12.78 8.60
CA LYS A 389 11.36 14.06 8.23
C LYS A 389 11.95 14.02 6.82
N ILE A 390 12.65 12.94 6.44
CA ILE A 390 13.21 12.82 5.09
C ILE A 390 12.08 12.93 4.05
N GLU A 391 11.02 12.14 4.21
CA GLU A 391 9.87 12.17 3.29
C GLU A 391 9.21 13.57 3.26
N ASN A 392 8.85 14.13 4.41
CA ASN A 392 8.04 15.35 4.48
C ASN A 392 8.81 16.67 4.34
N ASN A 393 10.11 16.71 4.64
CA ASN A 393 10.91 17.94 4.57
C ASN A 393 11.89 17.96 3.39
N TYR A 394 12.43 16.81 2.98
CA TYR A 394 13.36 16.75 1.86
C TYR A 394 12.63 16.38 0.56
N ILE A 395 12.08 15.17 0.49
CA ILE A 395 11.47 14.66 -0.76
C ILE A 395 10.27 15.51 -1.19
N ASN A 396 9.33 15.77 -0.28
CA ASN A 396 8.08 16.47 -0.60
C ASN A 396 8.20 18.01 -0.70
N LYS A 397 9.33 18.64 -0.33
CA LYS A 397 9.48 20.11 -0.34
C LYS A 397 10.71 20.65 -1.09
N VAL A 398 11.80 19.87 -1.17
CA VAL A 398 13.02 20.27 -1.89
C VAL A 398 13.03 19.67 -3.29
N LEU A 399 12.69 18.39 -3.42
CA LEU A 399 12.82 17.66 -4.69
C LEU A 399 11.60 17.72 -5.61
N ILE A 400 10.86 18.84 -5.64
CA ILE A 400 9.56 18.93 -6.33
C ILE A 400 9.66 18.76 -7.86
N ASN A 401 10.71 19.29 -8.50
CA ASN A 401 10.81 19.43 -9.97
C ASN A 401 11.71 18.39 -10.67
N PHE A 402 12.02 17.26 -10.04
CA PHE A 402 13.00 16.29 -10.55
C PHE A 402 12.36 15.19 -11.42
N LYS A 403 13.09 14.67 -12.42
CA LYS A 403 12.62 13.58 -13.27
C LYS A 403 12.38 12.33 -12.43
N GLY A 404 11.16 11.80 -12.50
CA GLY A 404 10.75 10.60 -11.75
C GLY A 404 10.41 10.85 -10.28
N ILE A 405 10.09 12.09 -9.88
CA ILE A 405 9.73 12.43 -8.50
C ILE A 405 8.65 11.53 -7.87
N GLU A 406 7.66 11.08 -8.65
CA GLU A 406 6.63 10.17 -8.12
C GLU A 406 7.18 8.77 -7.77
N ASN A 407 8.23 8.29 -8.47
CA ASN A 407 8.96 7.07 -8.08
C ASN A 407 9.79 7.32 -6.81
N ILE A 408 10.45 8.48 -6.70
CA ILE A 408 11.21 8.87 -5.50
C ILE A 408 10.27 8.90 -4.28
N LYS A 409 9.14 9.62 -4.37
CA LYS A 409 8.09 9.65 -3.34
C LYS A 409 7.59 8.26 -2.98
N ARG A 410 7.36 7.39 -3.97
CA ARG A 410 6.93 5.99 -3.74
C ARG A 410 7.91 5.23 -2.86
N PHE A 411 9.21 5.30 -3.17
CA PHE A 411 10.25 4.63 -2.39
C PHE A 411 10.36 5.19 -0.97
N PHE A 412 10.42 6.50 -0.80
CA PHE A 412 10.57 7.10 0.54
C PHE A 412 9.35 6.88 1.44
N ARG A 413 8.13 6.88 0.89
CA ARG A 413 6.94 6.49 1.65
C ARG A 413 7.00 5.02 2.11
N LYS A 414 7.44 4.08 1.25
CA LYS A 414 7.64 2.69 1.68
C LYS A 414 8.73 2.58 2.76
N ALA A 415 9.81 3.36 2.65
CA ALA A 415 10.82 3.47 3.70
C ALA A 415 10.21 3.93 5.03
N THR A 416 9.30 4.90 5.03
CA THR A 416 8.57 5.37 6.22
C THR A 416 7.55 4.35 6.75
N GLU A 417 6.78 3.70 5.87
CA GLU A 417 5.75 2.73 6.26
C GLU A 417 6.33 1.43 6.83
N GLU A 418 7.40 0.91 6.21
CA GLU A 418 8.06 -0.35 6.59
C GLU A 418 9.24 -0.14 7.56
N GLN A 419 9.71 1.10 7.73
CA GLN A 419 10.90 1.46 8.52
C GLN A 419 12.20 0.79 8.00
N ASP A 420 12.27 0.56 6.69
CA ASP A 420 13.39 -0.14 6.03
C ASP A 420 14.19 0.82 5.10
N PRO A 421 15.48 1.08 5.39
CA PRO A 421 16.32 1.92 4.54
C PRO A 421 16.73 1.27 3.21
N ARG A 422 16.45 -0.01 2.97
CA ARG A 422 16.66 -0.65 1.65
C ARG A 422 15.87 0.07 0.54
N TRP A 423 14.74 0.68 0.87
CA TRP A 423 13.98 1.53 -0.06
C TRP A 423 14.72 2.82 -0.45
N ILE A 424 15.58 3.36 0.42
CA ILE A 424 16.44 4.51 0.10
C ILE A 424 17.50 4.11 -0.94
N ILE A 425 18.07 2.90 -0.81
CA ILE A 425 19.00 2.33 -1.80
C ILE A 425 18.31 2.13 -3.15
N LYS A 426 17.04 1.67 -3.15
CA LYS A 426 16.22 1.61 -4.38
C LYS A 426 16.00 2.98 -5.03
N ALA A 427 15.73 4.02 -4.25
CA ALA A 427 15.63 5.38 -4.75
C ALA A 427 16.95 5.90 -5.34
N TYR A 428 18.09 5.58 -4.70
CA TYR A 428 19.44 5.97 -5.14
C TYR A 428 19.89 5.29 -6.45
N THR A 429 19.39 4.07 -6.73
CA THR A 429 19.79 3.29 -7.91
C THR A 429 18.83 3.42 -9.10
N ALA A 430 17.59 3.85 -8.86
CA ALA A 430 16.57 4.09 -9.88
C ALA A 430 17.02 5.09 -10.98
N ASP A 431 16.41 5.01 -12.17
CA ASP A 431 16.69 5.96 -13.27
C ASP A 431 15.92 7.28 -13.08
N THR A 432 16.26 7.97 -11.99
CA THR A 432 15.72 9.26 -11.58
C THR A 432 16.86 10.22 -11.30
N ASP A 433 16.56 11.51 -11.21
CA ASP A 433 17.59 12.51 -10.88
C ASP A 433 18.02 12.48 -9.39
N PHE A 434 17.40 11.65 -8.55
CA PHE A 434 17.66 11.60 -7.10
C PHE A 434 19.13 11.42 -6.75
N TYR A 435 19.80 10.48 -7.42
CA TYR A 435 21.23 10.22 -7.29
C TYR A 435 22.07 11.49 -7.54
N LYS A 436 21.77 12.21 -8.63
CA LYS A 436 22.50 13.42 -9.04
C LYS A 436 22.23 14.56 -8.07
N ALA A 437 20.97 14.74 -7.66
CA ALA A 437 20.56 15.75 -6.70
C ALA A 437 21.25 15.55 -5.35
N LEU A 438 21.16 14.35 -4.78
CA LEU A 438 21.73 14.03 -3.47
C LEU A 438 23.25 14.21 -3.46
N ASN A 439 23.96 13.68 -4.45
CA ASN A 439 25.43 13.81 -4.52
C ASN A 439 25.88 15.25 -4.75
N THR A 440 25.19 16.01 -5.62
CA THR A 440 25.47 17.44 -5.81
C THR A 440 25.22 18.23 -4.53
N GLU A 441 24.13 17.97 -3.81
CA GLU A 441 23.82 18.69 -2.56
C GLU A 441 24.72 18.32 -1.38
N ILE A 442 25.27 17.10 -1.35
CA ILE A 442 26.30 16.68 -0.39
C ILE A 442 27.63 17.38 -0.73
N ALA A 443 28.07 17.34 -1.99
CA ALA A 443 29.31 17.97 -2.43
C ALA A 443 29.29 19.51 -2.28
N CYS A 444 28.18 20.15 -2.66
CA CYS A 444 28.04 21.61 -2.60
C CYS A 444 27.67 22.17 -1.21
N GLY A 445 27.52 21.32 -0.18
CA GLY A 445 27.19 21.78 1.18
C GLY A 445 25.86 22.52 1.30
N ALA A 446 24.81 22.04 0.62
CA ALA A 446 23.55 22.78 0.51
C ALA A 446 22.91 23.10 1.87
N THR A 447 22.42 24.34 2.04
CA THR A 447 21.93 24.86 3.34
C THR A 447 20.50 24.44 3.69
N LYS A 448 19.64 24.18 2.69
CA LYS A 448 18.26 23.72 2.91
C LYS A 448 18.25 22.21 3.17
N ALA A 449 17.49 21.74 4.18
CA ALA A 449 17.31 20.32 4.51
C ALA A 449 18.61 19.51 4.79
N GLN A 450 19.64 20.16 5.33
CA GLN A 450 20.92 19.55 5.67
C GLN A 450 20.78 18.38 6.68
N ASN A 451 19.91 18.52 7.68
CA ASN A 451 19.66 17.48 8.67
C ASN A 451 18.98 16.24 8.06
N GLU A 452 18.04 16.44 7.13
CA GLU A 452 17.39 15.35 6.41
C GLU A 452 18.37 14.56 5.52
N ARG A 453 19.30 15.23 4.83
CA ARG A 453 20.39 14.53 4.13
C ARG A 453 21.30 13.77 5.10
N ARG A 454 21.68 14.36 6.23
CA ARG A 454 22.44 13.64 7.27
C ARG A 454 21.67 12.45 7.84
N TYR A 455 20.34 12.49 7.95
CA TYR A 455 19.54 11.30 8.32
C TYR A 455 19.60 10.20 7.26
N ILE A 456 19.59 10.53 5.97
CA ILE A 456 19.80 9.53 4.89
C ILE A 456 21.16 8.85 5.09
N ILE A 457 22.23 9.62 5.28
CA ILE A 457 23.59 9.10 5.47
C ILE A 457 23.68 8.28 6.75
N ALA A 458 23.09 8.74 7.86
CA ALA A 458 23.03 8.02 9.14
C ALA A 458 22.34 6.65 9.02
N LEU A 459 21.20 6.58 8.32
CA LEU A 459 20.49 5.33 8.05
C LEU A 459 21.36 4.36 7.22
N LEU A 460 22.03 4.86 6.18
CA LEU A 460 22.90 4.05 5.33
C LEU A 460 24.19 3.59 6.04
N TYR A 461 24.73 4.36 6.98
CA TYR A 461 25.91 4.00 7.77
C TYR A 461 25.62 3.06 8.95
N HIS A 462 24.52 3.25 9.68
CA HIS A 462 24.35 2.65 11.01
C HIS A 462 23.09 1.78 11.18
N HIS A 463 22.20 1.70 10.19
CA HIS A 463 20.99 0.88 10.35
C HIS A 463 21.29 -0.63 10.26
N PRO A 464 20.90 -1.46 11.25
CA PRO A 464 21.36 -2.84 11.36
C PRO A 464 20.84 -3.79 10.26
N ILE A 465 19.67 -3.48 9.65
CA ILE A 465 19.13 -4.25 8.50
C ILE A 465 20.11 -4.29 7.30
N LEU A 466 21.07 -3.36 7.24
CA LEU A 466 22.08 -3.26 6.19
C LEU A 466 23.42 -3.93 6.55
N ASP A 467 23.60 -4.48 7.76
CA ASP A 467 24.87 -5.13 8.17
C ASP A 467 25.21 -6.33 7.27
N GLN A 468 24.18 -7.04 6.80
CA GLN A 468 24.27 -8.16 5.85
C GLN A 468 24.82 -7.75 4.46
N LEU A 469 24.90 -6.45 4.18
CA LEU A 469 25.36 -5.89 2.90
C LEU A 469 26.75 -5.28 3.01
N ALA A 470 27.36 -5.23 4.20
CA ALA A 470 28.65 -4.58 4.40
C ALA A 470 29.74 -5.23 3.54
N PHE A 471 30.48 -4.39 2.80
CA PHE A 471 31.48 -4.83 1.83
C PHE A 471 32.89 -4.42 2.27
N ILE A 472 33.83 -5.36 2.19
CA ILE A 472 35.27 -5.16 2.37
C ILE A 472 35.94 -5.87 1.18
N GLY A 473 36.85 -5.17 0.49
CA GLY A 473 37.49 -5.68 -0.72
C GLY A 473 37.72 -4.61 -1.78
N ASN A 474 37.83 -5.03 -3.04
CA ASN A 474 38.11 -4.14 -4.16
C ASN A 474 36.82 -3.76 -4.90
N ALA A 475 36.57 -2.46 -5.08
CA ALA A 475 35.52 -1.93 -5.93
C ALA A 475 36.12 -1.15 -7.11
N CYS A 476 35.63 -1.38 -8.33
CA CYS A 476 36.08 -0.67 -9.52
C CYS A 476 34.94 0.20 -10.08
N ARG A 477 35.22 1.47 -10.36
CA ARG A 477 34.30 2.38 -11.08
C ARG A 477 35.01 2.94 -12.30
N VAL A 478 34.33 2.94 -13.45
CA VAL A 478 34.82 3.53 -14.70
C VAL A 478 34.04 4.81 -14.96
N ILE A 479 34.75 5.93 -15.03
CA ILE A 479 34.20 7.29 -15.13
C ILE A 479 34.85 7.98 -16.33
N LYS A 480 34.13 8.92 -16.94
CA LYS A 480 34.66 9.78 -18.01
C LYS A 480 34.76 11.22 -17.51
N ILE A 481 35.98 11.74 -17.39
CA ILE A 481 36.28 13.07 -16.85
C ILE A 481 37.02 13.94 -17.89
N ASN A 482 37.11 15.25 -17.63
CA ASN A 482 37.88 16.16 -18.47
C ASN A 482 39.39 16.01 -18.20
N SER A 483 40.24 16.49 -19.11
CA SER A 483 41.70 16.57 -18.92
C SER A 483 42.09 17.28 -17.62
N ASP A 484 41.52 18.47 -17.41
CA ASP A 484 41.96 19.39 -16.35
C ASP A 484 41.52 18.88 -14.95
N ASP A 485 40.48 18.05 -14.93
CA ASP A 485 40.03 17.34 -13.73
C ASP A 485 40.85 16.05 -13.47
N LEU A 486 41.60 15.53 -14.46
CA LEU A 486 42.51 14.39 -14.29
C LEU A 486 43.81 14.80 -13.61
N ASP A 487 44.32 16.01 -13.89
CA ASP A 487 45.59 16.51 -13.35
C ASP A 487 45.55 16.79 -11.83
N LYS A 488 44.33 16.82 -11.25
CA LYS A 488 44.09 16.87 -9.80
C LYS A 488 44.43 15.56 -9.07
N TYR A 489 44.54 14.44 -9.78
CA TYR A 489 44.89 13.16 -9.18
C TYR A 489 46.41 13.01 -9.13
N GLN A 490 46.97 13.14 -7.93
CA GLN A 490 48.39 12.95 -7.66
C GLN A 490 48.61 11.85 -6.62
N VAL A 491 49.77 11.19 -6.66
CA VAL A 491 50.12 10.14 -5.69
C VAL A 491 50.38 10.76 -4.32
N ASP A 492 50.01 10.03 -3.26
CA ASP A 492 50.04 10.42 -1.85
C ASP A 492 48.95 11.40 -1.36
N PHE A 493 48.12 11.95 -2.24
CA PHE A 493 47.01 12.84 -1.90
C PHE A 493 45.73 12.12 -1.43
N THR A 494 44.90 12.80 -0.61
CA THR A 494 43.71 12.25 0.08
C THR A 494 42.38 12.83 -0.43
N SER A 495 41.41 11.95 -0.72
CA SER A 495 40.15 12.26 -1.42
C SER A 495 38.91 12.15 -0.53
N MET A 496 37.94 13.04 -0.72
CA MET A 496 36.61 13.08 -0.06
C MET A 496 35.59 13.79 -0.99
N GLN A 497 34.33 13.92 -0.58
CA GLN A 497 33.37 14.86 -1.19
C GLN A 497 33.52 16.25 -0.54
N ASN A 498 33.98 17.27 -1.28
CA ASN A 498 33.92 18.67 -0.81
C ASN A 498 33.91 19.74 -1.92
N ASN A 499 33.54 20.96 -1.53
CA ASN A 499 33.35 22.20 -2.29
C ASN A 499 34.64 22.85 -2.85
N ASN A 500 34.56 23.43 -4.05
CA ASN A 500 34.83 24.86 -4.24
C ASN A 500 34.18 25.41 -5.54
N ASN A 501 33.33 26.44 -5.39
CA ASN A 501 32.68 27.12 -6.52
C ASN A 501 33.50 28.34 -6.96
N GLU A 502 34.49 28.12 -7.83
CA GLU A 502 34.94 29.19 -8.74
C GLU A 502 34.18 29.07 -10.06
N GLU A 503 33.67 30.19 -10.58
CA GLU A 503 32.89 30.24 -11.81
C GLU A 503 33.77 29.83 -13.01
N ARG A 504 33.68 28.56 -13.42
CA ARG A 504 34.44 28.02 -14.56
C ARG A 504 33.92 28.61 -15.88
N VAL A 505 34.42 29.79 -16.24
CA VAL A 505 34.21 30.44 -17.54
C VAL A 505 34.65 29.49 -18.65
N LYS A 506 33.73 29.14 -19.55
CA LYS A 506 34.07 28.40 -20.77
C LYS A 506 34.81 29.32 -21.73
N VAL A 507 36.13 29.17 -21.78
CA VAL A 507 36.93 29.67 -22.90
C VAL A 507 36.91 28.60 -24.00
N ASP A 508 36.78 29.01 -25.26
CA ASP A 508 36.53 28.12 -26.39
C ASP A 508 37.63 27.05 -26.55
N GLY A 509 37.23 25.78 -26.36
CA GLY A 509 38.10 24.63 -26.50
C GLY A 509 37.31 23.33 -26.52
N THR A 510 37.69 22.39 -27.39
CA THR A 510 37.09 21.06 -27.46
C THR A 510 37.48 20.24 -26.22
N ILE A 511 36.52 20.06 -25.30
CA ILE A 511 36.74 19.34 -24.04
C ILE A 511 37.17 17.89 -24.31
N ILE A 512 38.45 17.59 -24.10
CA ILE A 512 39.00 16.24 -24.22
C ILE A 512 38.58 15.43 -22.99
N LYS A 513 37.70 14.43 -23.22
CA LYS A 513 37.18 13.57 -22.15
C LYS A 513 37.92 12.23 -22.08
N SER A 514 38.75 12.07 -21.06
CA SER A 514 39.52 10.86 -20.78
C SER A 514 38.71 9.86 -19.95
N TRP A 515 38.97 8.57 -20.18
CA TRP A 515 38.43 7.49 -19.35
C TRP A 515 39.36 7.21 -18.17
N ILE A 516 38.79 7.10 -16.97
CA ILE A 516 39.49 6.68 -15.76
C ILE A 516 38.85 5.44 -15.16
N MET A 517 39.67 4.63 -14.50
CA MET A 517 39.23 3.49 -13.69
C MET A 517 39.69 3.70 -12.25
N CYS A 518 38.78 4.11 -11.38
CA CYS A 518 39.05 4.22 -9.95
C CYS A 518 38.90 2.83 -9.32
N LYS A 519 40.00 2.31 -8.78
CA LYS A 519 40.05 1.06 -8.02
C LYS A 519 40.16 1.37 -6.54
N TYR A 520 39.03 1.30 -5.84
CA TYR A 520 38.91 1.53 -4.41
C TYR A 520 39.23 0.23 -3.65
N ILE A 521 40.14 0.32 -2.69
CA ILE A 521 40.46 -0.75 -1.73
C ILE A 521 39.78 -0.37 -0.42
N ILE A 522 38.70 -1.08 -0.10
CA ILE A 522 37.84 -0.85 1.06
C ILE A 522 38.25 -1.84 2.14
N LYS A 523 38.64 -1.33 3.30
CA LYS A 523 39.17 -2.03 4.47
C LYS A 523 38.19 -2.11 5.62
N HIS A 524 37.38 -1.07 5.84
CA HIS A 524 36.55 -0.98 7.03
C HIS A 524 35.14 -1.52 6.82
N HIS A 525 34.56 -2.04 7.90
CA HIS A 525 33.17 -2.47 7.90
C HIS A 525 32.24 -1.24 7.82
N ARG A 526 31.16 -1.34 7.02
CA ARG A 526 30.16 -0.28 6.76
C ARG A 526 30.61 0.97 5.98
N THR A 527 31.86 1.09 5.52
CA THR A 527 32.26 2.19 4.63
C THR A 527 31.87 1.96 3.17
N ALA A 528 31.52 0.72 2.81
CA ALA A 528 30.73 0.43 1.62
C ALA A 528 29.68 -0.68 1.84
N LEU A 529 28.64 -0.70 1.00
CA LEU A 529 27.63 -1.74 0.93
C LEU A 529 27.59 -2.38 -0.46
N HIS A 530 27.51 -3.70 -0.53
CA HIS A 530 27.24 -4.47 -1.74
C HIS A 530 25.73 -4.52 -1.98
N ILE A 531 25.23 -3.69 -2.92
CA ILE A 531 23.80 -3.42 -3.06
C ILE A 531 23.15 -4.08 -4.28
N GLU A 532 23.86 -4.98 -4.97
CA GLU A 532 23.42 -5.74 -6.15
C GLU A 532 21.96 -6.21 -6.03
N ASN A 533 21.65 -7.00 -5.00
CA ASN A 533 20.33 -7.63 -4.78
C ASN A 533 19.21 -6.66 -4.33
N ILE A 534 19.53 -5.37 -4.13
CA ILE A 534 18.56 -4.34 -3.70
C ILE A 534 18.40 -3.27 -4.78
N SER A 535 19.41 -3.08 -5.63
CA SER A 535 19.41 -2.12 -6.73
C SER A 535 18.21 -2.30 -7.66
N GLN A 536 17.71 -1.20 -8.24
CA GLN A 536 16.79 -1.24 -9.38
C GLN A 536 17.43 -1.77 -10.68
N TYR A 537 18.74 -2.03 -10.65
CA TYR A 537 19.53 -2.64 -11.71
C TYR A 537 20.48 -3.66 -11.09
N THR A 538 19.98 -4.87 -10.82
CA THR A 538 20.75 -5.92 -10.14
C THR A 538 22.03 -6.27 -10.91
N SER A 539 21.99 -6.24 -12.23
CA SER A 539 23.15 -6.49 -13.10
C SER A 539 24.33 -5.50 -12.98
N GLU A 540 24.17 -4.36 -12.28
CA GLU A 540 25.24 -3.36 -12.15
C GLU A 540 26.34 -3.77 -11.16
N GLY A 541 26.15 -4.84 -10.36
CA GLY A 541 27.16 -5.31 -9.38
C GLY A 541 27.55 -4.23 -8.36
N GLU A 542 26.61 -3.32 -8.05
CA GLU A 542 26.97 -2.01 -7.49
C GLU A 542 27.44 -2.09 -6.04
N ILE A 543 28.57 -1.43 -5.79
CA ILE A 543 29.10 -1.16 -4.47
C ILE A 543 28.88 0.31 -4.13
N LEU A 544 28.02 0.56 -3.15
CA LEU A 544 27.72 1.87 -2.59
C LEU A 544 28.77 2.24 -1.55
N ILE A 545 29.79 2.98 -1.98
CA ILE A 545 30.76 3.64 -1.09
C ILE A 545 30.05 4.79 -0.38
N MET A 546 30.25 4.91 0.93
CA MET A 546 29.57 5.92 1.75
C MET A 546 30.20 7.32 1.63
N PRO A 547 29.38 8.40 1.69
CA PRO A 547 29.88 9.76 1.83
C PRO A 547 30.83 9.90 3.02
N TYR A 548 31.82 10.79 2.91
CA TYR A 548 32.82 11.02 3.98
C TYR A 548 33.73 9.81 4.30
N THR A 549 33.80 8.82 3.39
CA THR A 549 34.92 7.85 3.35
C THR A 549 36.12 8.53 2.70
N VAL A 550 37.31 8.41 3.30
CA VAL A 550 38.53 9.05 2.81
C VAL A 550 39.43 8.02 2.13
N PHE A 551 39.97 8.36 0.96
CA PHE A 551 40.86 7.49 0.20
C PHE A 551 42.17 8.18 -0.15
N LYS A 552 43.30 7.53 0.13
CA LYS A 552 44.63 7.95 -0.31
C LYS A 552 44.92 7.39 -1.71
N ILE A 553 45.46 8.21 -2.61
CA ILE A 553 45.88 7.77 -3.95
C ILE A 553 47.27 7.13 -3.85
N ASN A 554 47.34 5.79 -3.98
CA ASN A 554 48.60 5.05 -3.88
C ASN A 554 49.33 4.89 -5.22
N LYS A 555 48.58 4.87 -6.34
CA LYS A 555 49.15 4.56 -7.66
C LYS A 555 48.30 5.10 -8.79
N ILE A 556 48.94 5.68 -9.80
CA ILE A 556 48.32 6.07 -11.06
C ILE A 556 49.08 5.39 -12.19
N LYS A 557 48.39 4.75 -13.14
CA LYS A 557 49.00 4.11 -14.32
C LYS A 557 48.09 4.24 -15.54
N LYS A 558 48.65 4.50 -16.72
CA LYS A 558 47.90 4.41 -17.98
C LYS A 558 47.90 2.97 -18.46
N VAL A 559 46.71 2.41 -18.66
CA VAL A 559 46.47 1.06 -19.17
C VAL A 559 45.94 1.19 -20.60
N LYS A 560 46.46 0.36 -21.51
CA LYS A 560 45.89 0.14 -22.84
C LYS A 560 45.37 -1.31 -22.91
N PRO A 561 44.10 -1.56 -22.56
CA PRO A 561 43.51 -2.89 -22.72
C PRO A 561 43.38 -3.24 -24.20
N SER A 562 43.61 -4.50 -24.55
CA SER A 562 43.56 -5.02 -25.92
C SER A 562 42.19 -4.93 -26.61
N TYR A 563 41.13 -4.63 -25.84
CA TYR A 563 39.75 -4.47 -26.33
C TYR A 563 39.33 -3.02 -26.57
N LEU A 564 40.20 -2.03 -26.35
CA LEU A 564 39.93 -0.64 -26.72
C LEU A 564 40.39 -0.34 -28.15
N PRO A 565 39.71 0.58 -28.88
CA PRO A 565 40.17 1.06 -30.18
C PRO A 565 41.57 1.69 -30.10
N ASP A 566 42.35 1.55 -31.16
CA ASP A 566 43.69 2.13 -31.26
C ASP A 566 43.70 3.63 -30.94
N GLY A 567 44.64 4.01 -30.07
CA GLY A 567 44.77 5.38 -29.55
C GLY A 567 44.03 5.66 -28.24
N GLN A 568 43.08 4.82 -27.80
CA GLN A 568 42.43 4.99 -26.50
C GLN A 568 43.23 4.34 -25.36
N SER A 569 43.25 4.99 -24.20
CA SER A 569 43.85 4.48 -22.97
C SER A 569 43.01 4.87 -21.77
N ILE A 570 42.98 4.03 -20.74
CA ILE A 570 42.31 4.30 -19.47
C ILE A 570 43.37 4.60 -18.43
N THR A 571 43.23 5.70 -17.69
CA THR A 571 44.07 5.93 -16.50
C THR A 571 43.47 5.18 -15.32
N GLU A 572 44.14 4.14 -14.84
CA GLU A 572 43.76 3.43 -13.61
C GLU A 572 44.36 4.15 -12.41
N ILE A 573 43.52 4.48 -11.43
CA ILE A 573 43.83 5.21 -10.21
C ILE A 573 43.50 4.29 -9.04
N GLN A 574 44.50 3.93 -8.26
CA GLN A 574 44.36 3.06 -7.09
C GLN A 574 44.18 3.92 -5.84
N LEU A 575 43.00 3.81 -5.23
CA LEU A 575 42.53 4.56 -4.09
C LEU A 575 42.42 3.59 -2.90
N GLU A 576 43.21 3.80 -1.85
CA GLU A 576 43.20 2.95 -0.66
C GLU A 576 42.54 3.69 0.49
N GLU A 577 41.58 3.04 1.16
CA GLU A 577 40.89 3.63 2.30
C GLU A 577 41.87 3.96 3.44
N SER A 578 41.82 5.22 3.91
CA SER A 578 42.53 5.70 5.09
C SER A 578 41.66 5.60 6.35
N HIS A 579 42.27 5.74 7.52
CA HIS A 579 41.56 5.73 8.81
C HIS A 579 40.79 7.04 9.05
#